data_AF-A0A964I3G6-F1
#
_entry.id   AF-A0A964I3G6-F1
#
_cell.length_a   1.000
_cell.length_b   1.000
_cell.length_c   1.000
_cell.angle_alpha   90.00
_cell.angle_beta   90.00
_cell.angle_gamma   90.00
#
_symmetry.space_group_name_H-M   'P 1'
#
loop_
_entity.id
_entity.type
_entity.pdbx_description
1 polymer ?
#
loop_
_entity_poly.entity_id
_entity_poly.type
_entity_poly.pdbx_seq_one_letter_code
_entity_poly.pdbx_strand_id
1 'polypeptide(L)' 'KHSIFGEVKDAASQGVVDAIGEVATGSQDRPATPISIKSITVTE' A
#
# COMPACT_ATOMS: atom_id res chain seq x y z
N LYS A 1 -19.34 2.94 3.27
CA LYS A 1 -19.50 2.99 1.78
C LYS A 1 -18.51 4.02 1.26
N HIS A 2 -17.65 3.64 0.32
CA HIS A 2 -16.60 4.51 -0.24
C HIS A 2 -16.60 4.39 -1.76
N SER A 3 -16.38 5.50 -2.46
CA SER A 3 -16.27 5.51 -3.92
C SER A 3 -14.96 4.85 -4.35
N ILE A 4 -15.03 4.01 -5.38
CA ILE A 4 -13.85 3.40 -6.00
C ILE A 4 -13.32 4.37 -7.07
N PHE A 5 -12.02 4.66 -7.04
CA PHE A 5 -11.38 5.65 -7.93
C PHE A 5 -10.09 5.16 -8.61
N GLY A 6 -9.75 3.87 -8.48
CA GLY A 6 -8.56 3.28 -9.10
C GLY A 6 -8.36 1.81 -8.73
N GLU A 7 -7.41 1.16 -9.39
CA GLU A 7 -7.02 -0.24 -9.15
C GLU A 7 -5.50 -0.42 -9.38
N VAL A 8 -4.92 -1.46 -8.78
CA VAL A 8 -3.51 -1.84 -9.00
C VAL A 8 -3.45 -2.84 -10.14
N LYS A 9 -2.85 -2.46 -11.28
CA LYS A 9 -2.87 -3.28 -12.51
C LYS A 9 -1.73 -4.29 -12.63
N ASP A 10 -0.57 -3.99 -12.05
CA ASP A 10 0.65 -4.78 -12.22
C ASP A 10 0.81 -5.83 -11.10
N ALA A 11 1.17 -7.06 -11.47
CA ALA A 11 1.28 -8.17 -10.53
C ALA A 11 2.44 -7.99 -9.53
N ALA A 12 3.55 -7.39 -9.95
CA ALA A 12 4.65 -7.10 -9.03
C ALA A 12 4.21 -6.03 -8.01
N SER A 13 3.45 -5.03 -8.47
CA SER A 13 2.87 -3.98 -7.61
C SER A 13 1.83 -4.54 -6.63
N GLN A 14 1.00 -5.49 -7.06
CA GLN A 14 0.07 -6.21 -6.17
C GLN A 14 0.85 -6.99 -5.09
N GLY A 15 1.91 -7.71 -5.47
CA GLY A 15 2.74 -8.42 -4.50
C GLY A 15 3.41 -7.51 -3.46
N VAL A 16 3.76 -6.27 -3.82
CA VAL A 16 4.23 -5.26 -2.85
C VAL A 16 3.12 -4.86 -1.87
N VAL A 17 1.88 -4.68 -2.35
CA VAL A 17 0.73 -4.37 -1.49
C VAL A 17 0.46 -5.52 -0.52
N ASP A 18 0.49 -6.76 -0.99
CA ASP A 18 0.30 -7.95 -0.16
C ASP A 18 1.39 -8.04 0.93
N ALA A 19 2.65 -7.85 0.54
CA ALA A 19 3.77 -7.83 1.49
C ALA A 19 3.64 -6.73 2.55
N ILE A 20 3.11 -5.55 2.18
CA ILE A 20 2.79 -4.47 3.13
C ILE A 20 1.67 -4.87 4.08
N GLY A 21 0.68 -5.64 3.61
CA GLY A 21 -0.42 -6.15 4.44
C GLY A 21 0.01 -7.17 5.50
N GLU A 22 1.15 -7.84 5.29
CA GLU A 22 1.67 -8.90 6.18
C GLU A 22 2.71 -8.40 7.19
N VAL A 23 3.10 -7.12 7.16
CA VAL A 23 4.12 -6.61 8.08
C VAL A 23 3.67 -6.64 9.53
N ALA A 24 4.62 -6.81 10.45
CA ALA A 24 4.34 -6.74 11.88
C ALA A 24 3.74 -5.37 12.25
N THR A 25 2.59 -5.39 12.94
CA THR A 25 1.91 -4.21 13.46
C THR A 25 2.10 -4.08 14.98
N GLY A 26 2.08 -2.85 15.46
CA GLY A 26 2.00 -2.50 16.88
C GLY A 26 0.58 -2.15 17.28
N SER A 27 0.42 -1.30 18.30
CA SER A 27 -0.90 -0.86 18.76
C SER A 27 -1.69 -0.14 17.65
N GLN A 28 -3.01 -0.34 17.62
CA GLN A 28 -3.93 0.30 16.66
C GLN A 28 -3.61 -0.04 15.19
N ASP A 29 -3.16 -1.27 14.94
CA ASP A 29 -2.85 -1.79 13.60
C ASP A 29 -1.78 -0.98 12.84
N ARG A 30 -1.02 -0.15 13.55
CA ARG A 30 0.04 0.67 12.96
C ARG A 30 1.25 -0.21 12.67
N PRO A 31 1.86 -0.17 11.47
CA PRO A 31 3.09 -0.90 11.18
C PRO A 31 4.19 -0.60 12.21
N ALA A 32 4.85 -1.65 12.72
CA ALA A 32 5.94 -1.51 13.68
C ALA A 32 7.16 -0.81 13.06
N THR A 33 7.37 -1.02 11.77
CA THR A 33 8.32 -0.25 10.95
C THR A 33 7.55 0.74 10.08
N PRO A 34 7.88 2.05 10.08
CA PRO A 34 7.20 3.03 9.24
C PRO A 34 7.35 2.72 7.74
N ILE A 35 6.22 2.69 7.03
CA ILE A 35 6.16 2.54 5.57
C ILE A 35 5.78 3.90 4.99
N SER A 36 6.71 4.54 4.27
CA SER A 36 6.55 5.91 3.76
C SER A 36 6.59 5.95 2.24
N ILE A 37 5.63 6.66 1.63
CA ILE A 37 5.61 6.96 0.19
C ILE A 37 6.62 8.09 -0.07
N LYS A 38 7.66 7.81 -0.85
CA LYS A 38 8.74 8.78 -1.12
C LYS A 38 8.43 9.73 -2.28
N SER A 39 7.75 9.23 -3.30
CA SER A 39 7.39 9.99 -4.50
C SER A 39 6.16 9.37 -5.17
N ILE A 40 5.47 10.16 -5.99
CA ILE A 40 4.33 9.73 -6.80
C ILE A 40 4.58 10.25 -8.22
N THR A 41 4.41 9.39 -9.21
CA THR A 41 4.50 9.74 -10.63
C THR A 41 3.14 9.56 -11.27
N VAL A 42 2.69 10.56 -12.02
CA VAL A 42 1.43 10.54 -12.78
C VAL A 42 1.78 10.67 -14.26
N THR A 43 1.28 9.74 -15.07
CA THR A 43 1.40 9.76 -16.53
C THR A 43 0.04 10.09 -17.14
N GLU A 44 0.05 10.75 -18.31
CA GLU A 44 -1.17 11.05 -19.09
C GLU A 44 -1.86 9.78 -19.61
#